data_AF-A0A520C2Q0-F1
#
_entry.id   AF-A0A520C2Q0-F1
#
_cell.length_a   1.000
_cell.length_b   1.000
_cell.length_c   1.000
_cell.angle_alpha   90.00
_cell.angle_beta   90.00
_cell.angle_gamma   90.00
#
_symmetry.space_group_name_H-M   'P 1'
#
loop_
_entity.id
_entity.type
_entity.pdbx_description
1 polymer ?
#
loop_
_entity_poly.entity_id
_entity_poly.type
_entity_poly.pdbx_seq_one_letter_code
_entity_poly.pdbx_strand_id
1 'polypeptide(L)'
;MLNTFQQAQHPLLPRASHDEASRQEFAKSLKQFVQQGLLPGLQPVFSQRAAKAFEQEHGRAPQDRREIRKVMEPDLYFQHYAALNRIAQELMWNSVIDSVERQLPALNEGAKAWSAKTDAKLRIDADFVPPRYVRALDIHCMPGGYASELSPGDISVAALYDRGAYLYGMGFAGPLNDDMGRSVCNYVKRKLPGFKPRRILDMGCTVGHSTLPYKTLFPDAEVWGIDVGVGEQRLVGQRGVADG
;
A
#
# COMPACT_ATOMS: atom_id res chain seq x y z
N MET A 1 10.53 -19.05 -1.99
CA MET A 1 10.89 -18.59 -3.34
C MET A 1 10.92 -17.08 -3.28
N LEU A 2 12.08 -16.44 -3.51
CA LEU A 2 12.15 -14.98 -3.59
C LEU A 2 11.36 -14.57 -4.84
N ASN A 3 10.34 -13.74 -4.65
CA ASN A 3 9.59 -13.21 -5.77
C ASN A 3 10.52 -12.26 -6.55
N THR A 4 10.81 -12.60 -7.81
CA THR A 4 11.72 -11.85 -8.69
C THR A 4 10.98 -10.88 -9.60
N PHE A 5 9.67 -10.72 -9.46
CA PHE A 5 8.98 -9.66 -10.20
C PHE A 5 9.64 -8.33 -9.86
N GLN A 6 9.92 -7.55 -10.89
CA GLN A 6 10.33 -6.17 -10.80
C GLN A 6 9.11 -5.31 -11.05
N GLN A 7 8.96 -4.23 -10.30
CA GLN A 7 7.88 -3.28 -10.54
C GLN A 7 8.06 -2.72 -11.96
N ALA A 8 6.99 -2.76 -12.75
CA ALA A 8 6.99 -2.17 -14.08
C ALA A 8 7.31 -0.68 -13.93
N GLN A 9 8.29 -0.23 -14.71
CA GLN A 9 8.70 1.17 -14.69
C GLN A 9 7.68 2.00 -15.47
N HIS A 10 7.24 3.10 -14.87
CA HIS A 10 6.47 4.14 -15.55
C HIS A 10 7.04 5.52 -15.20
N PRO A 11 6.70 6.57 -15.96
CA PRO A 11 7.35 7.88 -15.81
C PRO A 11 7.11 8.61 -14.47
N LEU A 12 6.18 8.11 -13.65
CA LEU A 12 5.86 8.67 -12.33
C LEU A 12 6.39 7.79 -11.18
N LEU A 13 7.12 6.72 -11.49
CA LEU A 13 7.79 5.88 -10.49
C LEU A 13 9.22 6.40 -10.27
N PRO A 14 9.65 6.65 -9.03
CA PRO A 14 11.03 7.04 -8.76
C PRO A 14 11.98 5.91 -9.15
N ARG A 15 13.08 6.25 -9.81
CA ARG A 15 14.16 5.30 -10.12
C ARG A 15 15.22 5.32 -9.03
N ALA A 16 15.40 4.19 -8.35
CA ALA A 16 16.42 4.07 -7.33
C ALA A 16 17.83 4.08 -7.95
N SER A 17 18.78 4.75 -7.31
CA SER A 17 20.21 4.52 -7.53
C SER A 17 20.62 3.13 -7.01
N HIS A 18 21.87 2.72 -7.27
CA HIS A 18 22.41 1.47 -6.72
C HIS A 18 22.25 1.38 -5.19
N ASP A 19 22.63 2.44 -4.47
CA ASP A 19 22.62 2.43 -3.00
C ASP A 19 21.20 2.51 -2.45
N GLU A 20 20.32 3.28 -3.09
CA GLU A 20 18.89 3.34 -2.75
C GLU A 20 18.22 1.98 -2.99
N ALA A 21 18.51 1.32 -4.12
CA ALA A 21 17.99 0.00 -4.42
C ALA A 21 18.46 -1.04 -3.40
N SER A 22 19.73 -0.98 -2.99
CA SER A 22 20.29 -1.83 -1.94
C SER A 22 19.58 -1.63 -0.60
N ARG A 23 19.27 -0.39 -0.20
CA ARG A 23 18.48 -0.09 1.00
C ARG A 23 17.05 -0.63 0.91
N GLN A 24 16.41 -0.48 -0.24
CA GLN A 24 15.05 -1.00 -0.48
C GLN A 24 15.01 -2.53 -0.43
N GLU A 25 15.99 -3.21 -1.02
CA GLU A 25 16.10 -4.67 -0.98
C GLU A 25 16.39 -5.20 0.43
N PHE A 26 17.21 -4.50 1.22
CA PHE A 26 17.39 -4.83 2.64
C PHE A 26 16.07 -4.70 3.41
N ALA A 27 15.35 -3.57 3.26
CA ALA A 27 14.09 -3.36 3.95
C ALA A 27 13.03 -4.41 3.57
N LYS A 28 12.93 -4.75 2.28
CA LYS A 28 12.07 -5.83 1.77
C LYS A 28 12.45 -7.19 2.38
N SER A 29 13.74 -7.52 2.41
CA SER A 29 14.24 -8.79 2.93
C SER A 29 14.04 -8.91 4.45
N LEU A 30 14.24 -7.82 5.19
CA LEU A 30 13.97 -7.76 6.63
C LEU A 30 12.48 -7.99 6.90
N LYS A 31 11.59 -7.35 6.13
CA LYS A 31 10.14 -7.59 6.24
C LYS A 31 9.80 -9.05 5.95
N GLN A 32 10.39 -9.64 4.92
CA GLN A 32 10.20 -11.05 4.61
C GLN A 32 10.66 -11.95 5.77
N PHE A 33 11.81 -11.67 6.38
CA PHE A 33 12.30 -12.38 7.55
C PHE A 33 11.34 -12.27 8.74
N VAL A 34 10.79 -11.08 9.01
CA VAL A 34 9.79 -10.90 10.07
C VAL A 34 8.53 -11.74 9.78
N GLN A 35 8.03 -11.72 8.54
CA GLN A 35 6.79 -12.42 8.16
C GLN A 35 6.95 -13.95 8.09
N GLN A 36 8.07 -14.45 7.57
CA GLN A 36 8.29 -15.88 7.36
C GLN A 36 9.04 -16.55 8.51
N GLY A 37 9.87 -15.80 9.24
CA GLY A 37 10.71 -16.30 10.33
C GLY A 37 10.10 -16.04 11.71
N LEU A 38 9.73 -14.80 12.02
CA LEU A 38 9.31 -14.43 13.38
C LEU A 38 7.80 -14.58 13.63
N LEU A 39 6.95 -14.19 12.68
CA LEU A 39 5.50 -14.25 12.85
C LEU A 39 5.00 -15.66 13.23
N PRO A 40 5.44 -16.77 12.59
CA PRO A 40 4.99 -18.11 12.96
C PRO A 40 5.30 -18.49 14.40
N GLY A 41 6.36 -17.93 15.01
CA GLY A 41 6.74 -18.20 16.39
C GLY A 41 5.77 -17.62 17.42
N LEU A 42 4.90 -16.67 17.04
CA LEU A 42 3.87 -16.16 17.95
C LEU A 42 2.87 -17.25 18.37
N GLN A 43 2.63 -18.25 17.53
CA GLN A 43 1.67 -19.32 17.86
C GLN A 43 2.13 -20.23 19.01
N PRO A 44 3.36 -20.78 19.01
CA PRO A 44 3.86 -21.50 20.18
C PRO A 44 4.02 -20.60 21.40
N VAL A 45 4.37 -19.31 21.24
CA VAL A 45 4.37 -18.34 22.36
C VAL A 45 3.00 -18.29 23.03
N PHE A 46 1.94 -18.14 22.23
CA PHE A 46 0.58 -18.09 22.74
C PHE A 46 0.16 -19.43 23.37
N SER A 47 0.17 -20.50 22.58
CA SER A 47 -0.40 -21.80 22.99
C SER A 47 0.37 -22.48 24.14
N GLN A 48 1.69 -22.29 24.25
CA GLN A 48 2.51 -22.99 25.23
C GLN A 48 2.84 -22.17 26.48
N ARG A 49 2.82 -20.83 26.39
CA ARG A 49 3.18 -19.94 27.51
C ARG A 49 2.01 -19.06 27.92
N ALA A 50 1.58 -18.16 27.04
CA ALA A 50 0.61 -17.13 27.41
C ALA A 50 -0.77 -17.69 27.80
N ALA A 51 -1.31 -18.64 27.01
CA ALA A 51 -2.58 -19.29 27.30
C ALA A 51 -2.53 -20.12 28.59
N LYS A 52 -1.44 -20.86 28.82
CA LYS A 52 -1.26 -21.65 30.05
C LYS A 52 -1.14 -20.77 31.29
N ALA A 53 -0.40 -19.68 31.21
CA ALA A 53 -0.30 -18.71 32.30
C ALA A 53 -1.66 -18.11 32.63
N PHE A 54 -2.44 -17.75 31.60
CA PHE A 54 -3.81 -17.24 31.78
C PHE A 54 -4.72 -18.28 32.45
N GLU A 55 -4.69 -19.53 31.99
CA GLU A 55 -5.47 -20.64 32.55
C GLU A 55 -5.13 -20.94 34.01
N GLN A 56 -3.85 -20.87 34.39
CA GLN A 56 -3.41 -21.05 35.77
C GLN A 56 -3.95 -19.97 36.71
N GLU A 57 -4.01 -18.71 36.23
CA GLU A 57 -4.49 -17.58 37.02
C GLU A 57 -6.02 -17.52 37.08
N HIS A 58 -6.72 -17.87 36.00
CA HIS A 58 -8.18 -17.64 35.85
C HIS A 58 -9.02 -18.91 35.83
N GLY A 59 -8.41 -20.10 35.79
CA GLY A 59 -9.11 -21.39 35.72
C GLY A 59 -9.84 -21.66 34.39
N ARG A 60 -9.58 -20.86 33.36
CA ARG A 60 -10.19 -20.98 32.01
C ARG A 60 -9.27 -20.42 30.93
N ALA A 61 -9.51 -20.79 29.67
CA ALA A 61 -8.84 -20.20 28.52
C ALA A 61 -9.23 -18.72 28.31
N PRO A 62 -8.37 -17.92 27.66
CA PRO A 62 -8.72 -16.56 27.24
C PRO A 62 -9.80 -16.59 26.16
N GLN A 63 -10.75 -15.66 26.20
CA GLN A 63 -11.95 -15.63 25.35
C GLN A 63 -11.88 -14.57 24.24
N ASP A 64 -11.08 -13.53 24.42
CA ASP A 64 -11.01 -12.43 23.47
C ASP A 64 -9.58 -11.89 23.24
N ARG A 65 -9.46 -11.00 22.25
CA ARG A 65 -8.18 -10.40 21.87
C ARG A 65 -7.54 -9.53 22.98
N ARG A 66 -8.33 -9.00 23.92
CA ARG A 66 -7.84 -8.14 25.01
C ARG A 66 -7.17 -9.00 26.07
N GLU A 67 -7.79 -10.13 26.42
CA GLU A 67 -7.21 -11.12 27.33
C GLU A 67 -5.93 -11.71 26.75
N ILE A 68 -5.95 -12.12 25.48
CA ILE A 68 -4.75 -12.61 24.78
C ILE A 68 -3.65 -11.56 24.80
N ARG A 69 -3.97 -10.30 24.47
CA ARG A 69 -2.99 -9.20 24.49
C ARG A 69 -2.35 -9.05 25.86
N LYS A 70 -3.14 -9.03 26.93
CA LYS A 70 -2.64 -8.83 28.31
C LYS A 70 -1.53 -9.82 28.68
N VAL A 71 -1.64 -11.07 28.24
CA VAL A 71 -0.67 -12.12 28.55
C VAL A 71 0.46 -12.25 27.51
N MET A 72 0.24 -11.80 26.27
CA MET A 72 1.26 -11.81 25.22
C MET A 72 2.20 -10.61 25.29
N GLU A 73 1.70 -9.42 25.65
CA GLU A 73 2.45 -8.16 25.66
C GLU A 73 3.74 -8.16 26.52
N PRO A 74 3.79 -8.82 27.70
CA PRO A 74 5.04 -8.94 28.45
C PRO A 74 6.02 -10.01 27.91
N ASP A 75 5.61 -10.87 26.96
CA ASP A 75 6.48 -11.92 26.43
C ASP A 75 7.60 -11.31 25.55
N LEU A 76 8.85 -11.63 25.87
CA LEU A 76 10.00 -11.07 25.15
C LEU A 76 9.97 -11.38 23.66
N TYR A 77 9.54 -12.57 23.24
CA TYR A 77 9.47 -12.90 21.82
C TYR A 77 8.43 -12.02 21.11
N PHE A 78 7.27 -11.81 21.74
CA PHE A 78 6.23 -10.93 21.21
C PHE A 78 6.73 -9.49 21.10
N GLN A 79 7.42 -8.97 22.13
CA GLN A 79 7.98 -7.62 22.10
C GLN A 79 9.01 -7.44 20.98
N HIS A 80 9.93 -8.40 20.81
CA HIS A 80 10.92 -8.37 19.73
C HIS A 80 10.26 -8.44 18.35
N TYR A 81 9.28 -9.33 18.17
CA TYR A 81 8.50 -9.39 16.94
C TYR A 81 7.81 -8.05 16.64
N ALA A 82 7.09 -7.49 17.61
CA ALA A 82 6.34 -6.25 17.43
C ALA A 82 7.27 -5.07 17.11
N ALA A 83 8.39 -4.94 17.83
CA ALA A 83 9.39 -3.91 17.60
C ALA A 83 10.03 -4.05 16.21
N LEU A 84 10.48 -5.26 15.84
CA LEU A 84 11.08 -5.50 14.52
C LEU A 84 10.09 -5.29 13.38
N ASN A 85 8.82 -5.67 13.55
CA ASN A 85 7.79 -5.43 12.54
C ASN A 85 7.54 -3.93 12.32
N ARG A 86 7.53 -3.13 13.41
CA ARG A 86 7.43 -1.66 13.34
C ARG A 86 8.66 -1.06 12.65
N ILE A 87 9.86 -1.44 13.06
CA ILE A 87 11.13 -0.96 12.49
C ILE A 87 11.22 -1.31 11.00
N ALA A 88 10.87 -2.54 10.62
CA ALA A 88 10.87 -2.96 9.22
C ALA A 88 9.89 -2.13 8.37
N GLN A 89 8.74 -1.75 8.93
CA GLN A 89 7.80 -0.86 8.27
C GLN A 89 8.37 0.55 8.07
N GLU A 90 9.03 1.12 9.07
CA GLU A 90 9.65 2.47 8.97
C GLU A 90 10.82 2.49 8.00
N LEU A 91 11.71 1.50 8.09
CA LEU A 91 12.87 1.38 7.20
C LEU A 91 12.45 1.24 5.74
N MET A 92 11.34 0.53 5.48
CA MET A 92 10.79 0.42 4.13
C MET A 92 10.41 1.80 3.58
N TRP A 93 9.65 2.61 4.34
CA TRP A 93 9.31 3.97 3.89
C TRP A 93 10.55 4.84 3.73
N ASN A 94 11.43 4.87 4.73
CA ASN A 94 12.67 5.64 4.69
C ASN A 94 13.53 5.30 3.47
N SER A 95 13.60 4.01 3.08
CA SER A 95 14.36 3.59 1.90
C SER A 95 13.80 4.09 0.55
N VAL A 96 12.54 4.52 0.52
CA VAL A 96 11.86 5.05 -0.68
C VAL A 96 11.92 6.58 -0.72
N ILE A 97 11.84 7.25 0.44
CA ILE A 97 11.81 8.71 0.56
C ILE A 97 12.97 9.36 -0.20
N ASP A 98 14.21 8.87 0.00
CA ASP A 98 15.40 9.39 -0.70
C ASP A 98 15.20 9.45 -2.23
N SER A 99 14.64 8.39 -2.81
CA SER A 99 14.43 8.29 -4.25
C SER A 99 13.34 9.22 -4.75
N VAL A 100 12.31 9.48 -3.93
CA VAL A 100 11.22 10.41 -4.23
C VAL A 100 11.72 11.85 -4.13
N GLU A 101 12.32 12.23 -3.01
CA GLU A 101 12.80 13.60 -2.79
C GLU A 101 13.81 14.04 -3.84
N ARG A 102 14.80 13.17 -4.15
CA ARG A 102 15.81 13.44 -5.18
C ARG A 102 15.20 13.68 -6.56
N GLN A 103 14.07 13.06 -6.87
CA GLN A 103 13.42 13.11 -8.19
C GLN A 103 12.15 13.96 -8.21
N LEU A 104 11.76 14.57 -7.09
CA LEU A 104 10.46 15.21 -6.94
C LEU A 104 10.19 16.29 -8.00
N PRO A 105 11.13 17.18 -8.36
CA PRO A 105 10.90 18.14 -9.44
C PRO A 105 10.55 17.46 -10.77
N ALA A 106 11.33 16.45 -11.17
CA ALA A 106 11.11 15.71 -12.42
C ALA A 106 9.82 14.88 -12.40
N LEU A 107 9.48 14.29 -11.24
CA LEU A 107 8.22 13.58 -11.02
C LEU A 107 7.02 14.52 -11.18
N ASN A 108 7.08 15.70 -10.58
CA ASN A 108 6.03 16.72 -10.69
C ASN A 108 5.88 17.26 -12.12
N GLU A 109 6.98 17.47 -12.85
CA GLU A 109 6.94 17.85 -14.26
C GLU A 109 6.36 16.74 -15.13
N GLY A 110 6.80 15.49 -14.93
CA GLY A 110 6.25 14.31 -15.59
C GLY A 110 4.76 14.17 -15.35
N ALA A 111 4.32 14.34 -14.10
CA ALA A 111 2.92 14.32 -13.69
C ALA A 111 2.06 15.31 -14.49
N LYS A 112 2.52 16.56 -14.60
CA LYS A 112 1.87 17.59 -15.42
C LYS A 112 1.83 17.22 -16.89
N ALA A 113 2.94 16.73 -17.44
CA ALA A 113 3.03 16.33 -18.85
C ALA A 113 2.11 15.14 -19.20
N TRP A 114 1.96 14.17 -18.29
CA TRP A 114 1.05 13.03 -18.47
C TRP A 114 -0.42 13.42 -18.29
N SER A 115 -0.72 14.29 -17.31
CA SER A 115 -2.07 14.87 -17.15
C SER A 115 -2.56 15.52 -18.44
N ALA A 116 -1.69 16.20 -19.18
CA ALA A 116 -2.03 16.87 -20.43
C ALA A 116 -2.30 15.92 -21.62
N LYS A 117 -1.99 14.63 -21.48
CA LYS A 117 -2.12 13.61 -22.55
C LYS A 117 -3.31 12.68 -22.38
N THR A 118 -4.14 12.89 -21.36
CA THR A 118 -5.25 12.00 -20.99
C THR A 118 -6.55 12.78 -20.84
N ASP A 119 -7.66 12.14 -21.20
CA ASP A 119 -9.01 12.67 -20.95
C ASP A 119 -9.51 12.39 -19.53
N ALA A 120 -8.72 11.67 -18.72
CA ALA A 120 -9.02 11.44 -17.32
C ALA A 120 -9.04 12.77 -16.55
N LYS A 121 -10.09 12.96 -15.73
CA LYS A 121 -10.28 14.20 -14.97
C LYS A 121 -10.12 13.94 -13.48
N LEU A 122 -9.14 14.59 -12.88
CA LEU A 122 -9.05 14.71 -11.44
C LEU A 122 -9.92 15.89 -10.98
N ARG A 123 -10.80 15.63 -10.01
CA ARG A 123 -11.65 16.65 -9.38
C ARG A 123 -11.41 16.62 -7.88
N ILE A 124 -10.85 17.70 -7.37
CA ILE A 124 -10.67 17.93 -5.94
C ILE A 124 -11.35 19.26 -5.67
N ASP A 125 -12.29 19.27 -4.71
CA ASP A 125 -12.88 20.51 -4.22
C ASP A 125 -11.79 21.31 -3.47
N ALA A 126 -11.64 22.60 -3.78
CA ALA A 126 -10.60 23.46 -3.22
C ALA A 126 -10.72 23.59 -1.70
N ASP A 127 -11.93 23.45 -1.16
CA ASP A 127 -12.21 23.53 0.28
C ASP A 127 -12.30 22.13 0.93
N PHE A 128 -11.97 21.06 0.19
CA PHE A 128 -11.99 19.71 0.74
C PHE A 128 -10.94 19.53 1.83
N VAL A 129 -11.40 19.12 3.00
CA VAL A 129 -10.54 18.76 4.12
C VAL A 129 -10.66 17.25 4.38
N PRO A 130 -9.56 16.49 4.25
CA PRO A 130 -9.55 15.07 4.60
C PRO A 130 -10.07 14.82 6.02
N PRO A 131 -10.87 13.76 6.25
CA PRO A 131 -11.41 13.45 7.58
C PRO A 131 -10.32 13.36 8.64
N ARG A 132 -10.62 13.81 9.87
CA ARG A 132 -9.64 13.84 10.97
C ARG A 132 -8.97 12.48 11.20
N TYR A 133 -9.70 11.38 11.10
CA TYR A 133 -9.13 10.04 11.34
C TYR A 133 -8.08 9.63 10.29
N VAL A 134 -8.10 10.23 9.09
CA VAL A 134 -7.13 9.99 8.02
C VAL A 134 -5.86 10.80 8.25
N ARG A 135 -6.00 12.05 8.70
CA ARG A 135 -4.88 12.98 8.87
C ARG A 135 -4.26 13.02 10.27
N ALA A 136 -4.90 12.38 11.27
CA ALA A 136 -4.45 12.47 12.66
C ALA A 136 -3.20 11.63 12.94
N LEU A 137 -2.92 10.63 12.11
CA LEU A 137 -1.83 9.68 12.28
C LEU A 137 -1.30 9.28 10.91
N ASP A 138 -0.02 8.97 10.86
CA ASP A 138 0.60 8.33 9.70
C ASP A 138 0.11 6.88 9.58
N ILE A 139 -0.96 6.70 8.82
CA ILE A 139 -1.54 5.38 8.56
C ILE A 139 -0.46 4.48 7.95
N HIS A 140 -0.36 3.25 8.46
CA HIS A 140 0.69 2.30 8.08
C HIS A 140 2.13 2.82 8.27
N CYS A 141 2.29 3.82 9.14
CA CYS A 141 3.56 4.48 9.45
C CYS A 141 4.22 5.14 8.24
N MET A 142 3.44 5.44 7.20
CA MET A 142 3.94 6.15 6.02
C MET A 142 4.11 7.63 6.40
N PRO A 143 5.33 8.19 6.36
CA PRO A 143 5.55 9.57 6.74
C PRO A 143 4.65 10.53 5.95
N GLY A 144 3.93 11.39 6.67
CA GLY A 144 2.95 12.33 6.10
C GLY A 144 1.59 11.71 5.78
N GLY A 145 1.40 10.41 5.96
CA GLY A 145 0.14 9.71 5.70
C GLY A 145 -0.36 9.87 4.25
N TYR A 146 -1.63 9.54 4.02
CA TYR A 146 -2.22 9.48 2.67
C TYR A 146 -2.75 10.81 2.14
N ALA A 147 -2.81 11.81 3.01
CA ALA A 147 -3.53 13.05 2.76
C ALA A 147 -2.65 14.30 2.76
N SER A 148 -1.35 14.17 3.02
CA SER A 148 -0.43 15.32 3.01
C SER A 148 -0.06 15.75 1.60
N GLU A 149 0.43 16.98 1.50
CA GLU A 149 1.09 17.56 0.34
C GLU A 149 2.29 18.35 0.85
N LEU A 150 3.43 18.29 0.16
CA LEU A 150 4.62 19.07 0.48
C LEU A 150 4.57 20.45 -0.20
N SER A 151 3.92 20.52 -1.35
CA SER A 151 3.68 21.73 -2.12
C SER A 151 2.41 21.57 -2.98
N PRO A 152 1.72 22.66 -3.34
CA PRO A 152 0.48 22.57 -4.09
C PRO A 152 0.60 21.73 -5.37
N GLY A 153 -0.11 20.61 -5.42
CA GLY A 153 -0.17 19.75 -6.60
C GLY A 153 1.01 18.81 -6.81
N ASP A 154 1.87 18.61 -5.83
CA ASP A 154 2.94 17.61 -5.93
C ASP A 154 2.41 16.16 -5.87
N ILE A 155 3.23 15.22 -6.33
CA ILE A 155 2.91 13.78 -6.34
C ILE A 155 3.79 12.96 -5.38
N SER A 156 4.43 13.58 -4.39
CA SER A 156 5.38 12.91 -3.48
C SER A 156 4.73 11.75 -2.72
N VAL A 157 3.57 11.99 -2.11
CA VAL A 157 2.80 10.99 -1.36
C VAL A 157 2.37 9.83 -2.27
N ALA A 158 1.88 10.13 -3.48
CA ALA A 158 1.48 9.10 -4.42
C ALA A 158 2.66 8.26 -4.91
N ALA A 159 3.80 8.88 -5.24
CA ALA A 159 5.01 8.19 -5.65
C ALA A 159 5.61 7.34 -4.51
N LEU A 160 5.58 7.86 -3.29
CA LEU A 160 5.98 7.13 -2.08
C LEU A 160 5.08 5.91 -1.85
N TYR A 161 3.76 6.09 -1.92
CA TYR A 161 2.80 5.00 -1.78
C TYR A 161 3.00 3.92 -2.83
N ASP A 162 3.10 4.30 -4.11
CA ASP A 162 3.20 3.36 -5.22
C ASP A 162 4.45 2.46 -5.12
N ARG A 163 5.61 3.06 -4.85
CA ARG A 163 6.85 2.28 -4.66
C ARG A 163 6.86 1.54 -3.33
N GLY A 164 6.41 2.16 -2.24
CA GLY A 164 6.42 1.55 -0.92
C GLY A 164 5.43 0.40 -0.77
N ALA A 165 4.24 0.50 -1.38
CA ALA A 165 3.25 -0.57 -1.44
C ALA A 165 3.79 -1.79 -2.21
N TYR A 166 4.55 -1.57 -3.28
CA TYR A 166 5.25 -2.65 -4.00
C TYR A 166 6.22 -3.42 -3.10
N LEU A 167 7.06 -2.68 -2.35
CA LEU A 167 8.02 -3.27 -1.42
C LEU A 167 7.30 -3.95 -0.24
N TYR A 168 6.23 -3.34 0.28
CA TYR A 168 5.39 -3.90 1.34
C TYR A 168 4.82 -5.25 0.93
N GLY A 169 4.24 -5.31 -0.26
CA GLY A 169 3.66 -6.52 -0.84
C GLY A 169 4.70 -7.51 -1.38
N MET A 170 6.00 -7.22 -1.26
CA MET A 170 7.09 -8.05 -1.80
C MET A 170 6.87 -8.42 -3.28
N GLY A 171 6.26 -7.52 -4.05
CA GLY A 171 5.88 -7.73 -5.46
C GLY A 171 4.83 -8.81 -5.71
N PHE A 172 4.16 -9.35 -4.69
CA PHE A 172 3.18 -10.44 -4.86
C PHE A 172 1.96 -10.01 -5.69
N ALA A 173 1.62 -8.72 -5.69
CA ALA A 173 0.55 -8.16 -6.51
C ALA A 173 0.95 -7.94 -7.98
N GLY A 174 2.09 -8.49 -8.41
CA GLY A 174 2.60 -8.39 -9.77
C GLY A 174 3.30 -7.05 -10.07
N PRO A 175 3.82 -6.89 -11.30
CA PRO A 175 4.63 -5.73 -11.67
C PRO A 175 3.88 -4.39 -11.63
N LEU A 176 2.55 -4.41 -11.72
CA LEU A 176 1.69 -3.22 -11.71
C LEU A 176 0.98 -3.00 -10.36
N ASN A 177 1.24 -3.86 -9.35
CA ASN A 177 0.52 -3.88 -8.07
C ASN A 177 -1.01 -4.03 -8.18
N ASP A 178 -1.51 -4.56 -9.29
CA ASP A 178 -2.92 -4.52 -9.66
C ASP A 178 -3.65 -5.88 -9.53
N ASP A 179 -3.02 -6.87 -8.90
CA ASP A 179 -3.57 -8.22 -8.76
C ASP A 179 -4.99 -8.25 -8.17
N MET A 180 -5.26 -7.39 -7.18
CA MET A 180 -6.59 -7.31 -6.56
C MET A 180 -7.67 -6.92 -7.58
N GLY A 181 -7.43 -5.86 -8.37
CA GLY A 181 -8.34 -5.45 -9.44
C GLY A 181 -8.45 -6.48 -10.56
N ARG A 182 -7.32 -7.08 -10.96
CA ARG A 182 -7.29 -8.15 -11.97
C ARG A 182 -8.02 -9.41 -11.52
N SER A 183 -7.93 -9.77 -10.26
CA SER A 183 -8.61 -10.93 -9.67
C SER A 183 -10.13 -10.77 -9.74
N VAL A 184 -10.66 -9.59 -9.42
CA VAL A 184 -12.09 -9.29 -9.58
C VAL A 184 -12.49 -9.29 -11.06
N CYS A 185 -11.70 -8.66 -11.92
CA CYS A 185 -11.93 -8.67 -13.38
C CYS A 185 -11.99 -10.11 -13.93
N ASN A 186 -11.08 -10.98 -13.51
CA ASN A 186 -11.06 -12.39 -13.87
C ASN A 186 -12.29 -13.15 -13.36
N TYR A 187 -12.74 -12.87 -12.13
CA TYR A 187 -13.97 -13.44 -11.60
C TYR A 187 -15.18 -13.05 -12.45
N VAL A 188 -15.36 -11.74 -12.71
CA VAL A 188 -16.48 -11.21 -13.51
C VAL A 188 -16.49 -11.84 -14.90
N LYS A 189 -15.35 -11.89 -15.59
CA LYS A 189 -15.25 -12.49 -16.92
C LYS A 189 -15.63 -13.98 -16.94
N ARG A 190 -15.31 -14.73 -15.88
CA ARG A 190 -15.58 -16.17 -15.78
C ARG A 190 -17.00 -16.50 -15.32
N LYS A 191 -17.59 -15.64 -14.47
CA LYS A 191 -18.85 -15.94 -13.77
C LYS A 191 -20.05 -15.16 -14.27
N LEU A 192 -19.82 -14.04 -14.96
CA LEU A 192 -20.87 -13.15 -15.45
C LEU A 192 -20.71 -12.92 -16.97
N PRO A 193 -20.90 -13.96 -17.80
CA PRO A 193 -20.76 -13.83 -19.25
C PRO A 193 -21.74 -12.79 -19.80
N GLY A 194 -21.25 -11.91 -20.66
CA GLY A 194 -22.05 -10.81 -21.24
C GLY A 194 -22.27 -9.62 -20.30
N PHE A 195 -21.70 -9.61 -19.09
CA PHE A 195 -21.75 -8.46 -18.21
C PHE A 195 -21.03 -7.26 -18.86
N LYS A 196 -21.79 -6.19 -19.11
CA LYS A 196 -21.33 -4.94 -19.74
C LYS A 196 -21.76 -3.76 -18.88
N PRO A 197 -21.04 -3.47 -17.78
CA PRO A 197 -21.38 -2.36 -16.91
C PRO A 197 -21.22 -1.05 -17.69
N ARG A 198 -22.19 -0.14 -17.54
CA ARG A 198 -22.06 1.22 -18.09
C ARG A 198 -21.22 2.12 -17.20
N ARG A 199 -21.23 1.87 -15.88
CA ARG A 199 -20.58 2.67 -14.85
C ARG A 199 -19.95 1.77 -13.80
N ILE A 200 -18.77 2.13 -13.34
CA ILE A 200 -18.01 1.45 -12.28
C ILE A 200 -17.52 2.52 -11.30
N LEU A 201 -17.73 2.28 -10.01
CA LEU A 201 -17.23 3.13 -8.92
C LEU A 201 -16.27 2.31 -8.06
N ASP A 202 -15.05 2.79 -7.91
CA ASP A 202 -14.04 2.29 -6.99
C ASP A 202 -13.89 3.24 -5.81
N MET A 203 -14.16 2.76 -4.60
CA MET A 203 -14.15 3.55 -3.37
C MET A 203 -12.92 3.21 -2.54
N GLY A 204 -12.10 4.21 -2.23
CA GLY A 204 -10.77 4.00 -1.66
C GLY A 204 -9.76 3.61 -2.74
N CYS A 205 -9.77 4.32 -3.87
CA CYS A 205 -9.02 3.93 -5.05
C CYS A 205 -7.50 4.22 -4.96
N THR A 206 -7.04 4.94 -3.92
CA THR A 206 -5.63 5.30 -3.68
C THR A 206 -4.92 5.79 -4.94
N VAL A 207 -3.85 5.14 -5.40
CA VAL A 207 -3.10 5.45 -6.62
C VAL A 207 -3.62 4.71 -7.87
N GLY A 208 -4.76 4.02 -7.76
CA GLY A 208 -5.52 3.47 -8.87
C GLY A 208 -5.10 2.06 -9.29
N HIS A 209 -4.25 1.37 -8.52
CA HIS A 209 -3.79 0.01 -8.86
C HIS A 209 -4.97 -0.95 -9.09
N SER A 210 -6.01 -0.89 -8.26
CA SER A 210 -7.21 -1.74 -8.44
C SER A 210 -8.23 -1.16 -9.44
N THR A 211 -8.18 0.14 -9.71
CA THR A 211 -9.12 0.84 -10.59
C THR A 211 -8.81 0.60 -12.07
N LEU A 212 -7.54 0.69 -12.46
CA LEU A 212 -7.10 0.59 -13.85
C LEU A 212 -7.51 -0.74 -14.54
N PRO A 213 -7.40 -1.92 -13.88
CA PRO A 213 -7.88 -3.18 -14.45
C PRO A 213 -9.34 -3.16 -14.92
N TYR A 214 -10.22 -2.43 -14.22
CA TYR A 214 -11.62 -2.32 -14.63
C TYR A 214 -11.76 -1.55 -15.94
N LYS A 215 -10.98 -0.47 -16.12
CA LYS A 215 -11.00 0.30 -17.36
C LYS A 215 -10.44 -0.50 -18.54
N THR A 216 -9.41 -1.33 -18.29
CA THR A 216 -8.88 -2.26 -19.29
C THR A 216 -9.89 -3.34 -19.68
N LEU A 217 -10.60 -3.93 -18.71
CA LEU A 217 -11.59 -4.98 -18.99
C LEU A 217 -12.88 -4.43 -19.63
N PHE A 218 -13.32 -3.25 -19.19
CA PHE A 218 -14.54 -2.60 -19.65
C PHE A 218 -14.22 -1.21 -20.26
N PRO A 219 -13.64 -1.16 -21.47
CA PRO A 219 -13.19 0.08 -22.08
C PRO A 219 -14.35 1.07 -22.32
N ASP A 220 -15.55 0.56 -22.59
CA ASP A 220 -16.75 1.39 -22.80
C ASP A 220 -17.40 1.88 -21.49
N ALA A 221 -16.99 1.33 -20.33
CA ALA A 221 -17.53 1.75 -19.05
C ALA A 221 -16.94 3.09 -18.62
N GLU A 222 -17.80 3.91 -18.02
CA GLU A 222 -17.41 5.09 -17.26
C GLU A 222 -16.88 4.64 -15.89
N VAL A 223 -15.58 4.84 -15.63
CA VAL A 223 -14.94 4.39 -14.38
C VAL A 223 -14.61 5.60 -13.51
N TRP A 224 -15.07 5.57 -12.27
CA TRP A 224 -14.84 6.60 -11.26
C TRP A 224 -14.05 6.00 -10.11
N GLY A 225 -12.96 6.66 -9.72
CA GLY A 225 -12.29 6.42 -8.45
C GLY A 225 -12.62 7.56 -7.48
N ILE A 226 -12.91 7.23 -6.22
CA ILE A 226 -13.01 8.22 -5.14
C ILE A 226 -12.14 7.82 -3.97
N ASP A 227 -11.47 8.79 -3.36
CA ASP A 227 -10.68 8.61 -2.15
C ASP A 227 -10.62 9.92 -1.35
N VAL A 228 -10.32 9.78 -0.06
CA VAL A 228 -10.12 10.87 0.88
C VAL A 228 -8.64 11.28 1.02
N GLY A 229 -7.71 10.47 0.52
CA GLY A 229 -6.28 10.74 0.42
C GLY A 229 -5.95 11.65 -0.77
N VAL A 230 -6.09 12.97 -0.58
CA VAL A 230 -5.89 13.98 -1.65
C VAL A 230 -4.52 13.84 -2.31
N GLY A 231 -3.46 13.57 -1.53
CA GLY A 231 -2.10 13.38 -2.05
C GLY A 231 -1.96 12.18 -2.98
N GLU A 232 -2.71 11.10 -2.75
CA GLU A 232 -2.67 9.89 -3.58
C GLU A 232 -3.45 10.06 -4.90
N GLN A 233 -4.54 10.81 -4.88
CA GLN A 233 -5.43 10.99 -6.04
C GLN A 233 -4.78 11.69 -7.23
N ARG A 234 -3.68 12.42 -7.01
CA ARG A 234 -2.99 13.16 -8.07
C ARG A 234 -2.32 12.26 -9.11
N LEU A 235 -1.98 11.02 -8.75
CA LEU A 235 -1.35 10.05 -9.67
C LEU A 235 -2.38 9.24 -10.48
N VAL A 236 -3.60 9.03 -9.94
CA VAL A 236 -4.70 8.29 -10.60
C VAL A 236 -5.15 8.97 -11.88
N GLY A 237 -5.30 10.29 -11.85
CA GLY A 237 -5.68 11.07 -13.03
C GLY A 237 -4.66 11.00 -14.17
N GLN A 238 -3.44 10.53 -13.90
CA GLN A 238 -2.29 10.61 -14.81
C GLN A 238 -1.90 9.25 -15.39
N ARG A 239 -2.25 8.15 -14.71
CA ARG A 239 -1.96 6.77 -15.14
C ARG A 239 -2.92 6.20 -16.19
N GLY A 240 -4.00 6.89 -16.55
CA GLY A 240 -4.98 6.42 -17.54
C GLY A 240 -4.43 6.11 -18.95
N VAL A 241 -3.13 6.29 -19.19
CA VAL A 241 -2.43 6.04 -20.47
C VAL A 241 -1.18 5.15 -20.31
N ALA A 242 -0.72 4.84 -19.08
CA ALA A 242 0.56 4.14 -18.92
C ALA A 242 0.49 2.63 -19.25
N ASP A 243 -0.70 2.03 -19.17
CA ASP A 243 -0.93 0.60 -19.37
C ASP A 243 -1.91 0.29 -20.53
N GLY A 244 -2.12 1.26 -21.43
CA GLY A 244 -2.96 1.16 -22.63
C GLY A 244 -2.16 1.05 -23.92
#